data_AF-A0AAU1V204-F1
#
_entry.id   AF-A0AAU1V204-F1
#
_cell.length_a   1.000
_cell.length_b   1.000
_cell.length_c   1.000
_cell.angle_alpha   90.00
_cell.angle_beta   90.00
_cell.angle_gamma   90.00
#
_symmetry.space_group_name_H-M   'P 1'
#
loop_
_entity.id
_entity.type
_entity.pdbx_description
1 polymer ?
#
loop_
_entity_poly.entity_id
_entity_poly.type
_entity_poly.pdbx_seq_one_letter_code
_entity_poly.pdbx_strand_id
1 'polypeptide(L)'
;MTGTHSPSRPQSRPRPRQRSPRLPEPRGPLSAAVTALLRESPRTGVPVPSPDDCHAYGDDLQLALYLLYELHYQGFQDVPDSLEWDSGLLACRGAIENRFLGALREDVPMACTDTAQRALDELQLEPAGNDGTSVSHFLHDEGDLGHLREYAALRSLYHLKEADPHAWVIPRLHGRAKAAMVAVEFDEFGAGRADEIHAELFADLMADLELETAYGHYVDAAPAEALATVNLMSLLGLHRALRGALVGHFAAVEVTSPPASRRLAEAMRRAGAGPAAVRFYTEHVEADAVHEQVVRHDVVGGLLESEPGLEADVTFGIRATTHLENRLSAGLLRAWRAGATALRGPGLTLRSSTHPTQPRPGRAPRP
;
A
#
# COMPACT_ATOMS: atom_id res chain seq x y z
N MET A 1 -12.90 28.66 43.04
CA MET A 1 -11.78 28.81 42.09
C MET A 1 -11.06 27.48 42.00
N THR A 2 -11.43 26.66 41.04
CA THR A 2 -10.77 25.39 40.73
C THR A 2 -10.65 25.36 39.22
N GLY A 3 -9.47 25.74 38.73
CA GLY A 3 -9.15 25.77 37.31
C GLY A 3 -9.06 24.36 36.77
N THR A 4 -9.95 24.02 35.86
CA THR A 4 -9.82 22.86 34.99
C THR A 4 -8.76 23.18 33.94
N HIS A 5 -7.55 22.66 34.14
CA HIS A 5 -6.56 22.60 33.07
C HIS A 5 -7.08 21.66 31.98
N SER A 6 -7.60 22.23 30.89
CA SER A 6 -7.74 21.51 29.64
C SER A 6 -6.34 21.03 29.21
N PRO A 7 -6.16 19.74 28.87
CA PRO A 7 -4.92 19.31 28.28
C PRO A 7 -4.75 20.06 26.96
N SER A 8 -3.62 20.76 26.84
CA SER A 8 -3.20 21.43 25.61
C SER A 8 -3.23 20.43 24.46
N ARG A 9 -4.01 20.75 23.41
CA ARG A 9 -3.99 20.04 22.12
C ARG A 9 -2.52 19.82 21.70
N PRO A 10 -2.12 18.60 21.31
CA PRO A 10 -0.81 18.42 20.72
C PRO A 10 -0.69 19.35 19.52
N GLN A 11 0.47 20.01 19.37
CA GLN A 11 0.80 20.80 18.18
C GLN A 11 0.43 19.97 16.94
N SER A 12 -0.34 20.55 16.02
CA SER A 12 -0.82 19.86 14.83
C SER A 12 0.36 19.21 14.10
N ARG A 13 0.44 17.87 14.19
CA ARG A 13 1.44 17.11 13.44
C ARG A 13 1.23 17.39 11.94
N PRO A 14 2.31 17.48 11.14
CA PRO A 14 2.16 17.62 9.70
C PRO A 14 1.42 16.40 9.16
N ARG A 15 0.30 16.63 8.48
CA ARG A 15 -0.46 15.53 7.85
C ARG A 15 0.34 14.96 6.68
N PRO A 16 0.33 13.63 6.47
CA PRO A 16 1.14 12.97 5.44
C PRO A 16 0.92 13.57 4.05
N ARG A 17 -0.32 13.97 3.72
CA ARG A 17 -0.72 14.51 2.42
C ARG A 17 -0.82 16.03 2.37
N GLN A 18 -0.17 16.76 3.30
CA GLN A 18 -0.24 18.22 3.32
C GLN A 18 0.49 18.89 2.14
N ARG A 19 1.48 18.21 1.54
CA ARG A 19 2.25 18.68 0.38
C ARG A 19 2.39 17.55 -0.62
N SER A 20 2.27 17.86 -1.91
CA SER A 20 2.53 16.89 -2.97
C SER A 20 4.01 16.50 -3.01
N PRO A 21 4.32 15.20 -3.21
CA PRO A 21 5.68 14.74 -3.33
C PRO A 21 6.36 15.34 -4.56
N ARG A 22 7.70 15.40 -4.54
CA ARG A 22 8.47 15.69 -5.74
C ARG A 22 8.47 14.48 -6.67
N LEU A 23 8.71 14.72 -7.95
CA LEU A 23 8.98 13.62 -8.90
C LEU A 23 10.27 12.89 -8.47
N PRO A 24 10.24 11.55 -8.32
CA PRO A 24 11.41 10.73 -7.99
C PRO A 24 12.42 10.69 -9.14
N GLU A 25 13.62 10.19 -8.86
CA GLU A 25 14.67 10.02 -9.86
C GLU A 25 14.30 8.90 -10.86
N PRO A 26 14.37 9.16 -12.18
CA PRO A 26 14.13 8.15 -13.19
C PRO A 26 15.04 6.92 -13.04
N ARG A 27 14.49 5.74 -13.33
CA ARG A 27 15.17 4.44 -13.21
C ARG A 27 15.51 3.79 -14.55
N GLY A 28 15.24 4.48 -15.64
CA GLY A 28 15.58 4.09 -17.00
C GLY A 28 14.90 4.99 -18.04
N PRO A 29 15.04 4.64 -19.33
CA PRO A 29 14.51 5.45 -20.43
C PRO A 29 13.01 5.74 -20.34
N LEU A 30 12.20 4.78 -19.89
CA LEU A 30 10.73 4.92 -19.87
C LEU A 30 10.27 5.88 -18.77
N SER A 31 10.74 5.68 -17.54
CA SER A 31 10.46 6.58 -16.42
C SER A 31 11.05 7.98 -16.63
N ALA A 32 12.17 8.10 -17.34
CA ALA A 32 12.73 9.39 -17.73
C ALA A 32 11.82 10.13 -18.72
N ALA A 33 11.32 9.43 -19.74
CA ALA A 33 10.38 10.00 -20.70
C ALA A 33 9.07 10.44 -20.04
N VAL A 34 8.50 9.61 -19.15
CA VAL A 34 7.30 9.97 -18.37
C VAL A 34 7.57 11.20 -17.48
N THR A 35 8.69 11.23 -16.77
CA THR A 35 9.07 12.39 -15.93
C THR A 35 9.18 13.68 -16.76
N ALA A 36 9.76 13.61 -17.95
CA ALA A 36 9.85 14.76 -18.86
C ALA A 36 8.45 15.23 -19.33
N LEU A 37 7.57 14.29 -19.71
CA LEU A 37 6.18 14.61 -20.10
C LEU A 37 5.40 15.30 -18.98
N LEU A 38 5.62 14.89 -17.72
CA LEU A 38 4.97 15.50 -16.55
C LEU A 38 5.48 16.92 -16.26
N ARG A 39 6.75 17.24 -16.56
CA ARG A 39 7.34 18.57 -16.32
C ARG A 39 7.05 19.57 -17.44
N GLU A 40 7.11 19.13 -18.70
CA GLU A 40 7.09 20.04 -19.86
C GLU A 40 5.73 20.06 -20.59
N SER A 41 4.76 19.31 -20.08
CA SER A 41 3.45 19.03 -20.69
C SER A 41 3.52 18.13 -21.94
N PRO A 42 2.59 17.18 -22.15
CA PRO A 42 2.69 16.15 -23.20
C PRO A 42 2.67 16.65 -24.65
N ARG A 43 2.39 17.94 -24.86
CA ARG A 43 2.35 18.58 -26.18
C ARG A 43 3.75 18.78 -26.81
N THR A 44 4.82 18.52 -26.06
CA THR A 44 6.20 18.76 -26.49
C THR A 44 6.78 17.68 -27.40
N GLY A 45 6.04 16.58 -27.65
CA GLY A 45 6.48 15.54 -28.58
C GLY A 45 7.66 14.70 -28.08
N VAL A 46 7.82 14.58 -26.75
CA VAL A 46 8.83 13.72 -26.13
C VAL A 46 8.62 12.27 -26.61
N PRO A 47 9.62 11.63 -27.24
CA PRO A 47 9.52 10.24 -27.64
C PRO A 47 9.45 9.35 -26.40
N VAL A 48 8.42 8.52 -26.30
CA VAL A 48 8.29 7.52 -25.24
C VAL A 48 8.82 6.17 -25.78
N PRO A 49 9.82 5.55 -25.12
CA PRO A 49 10.27 4.20 -25.47
C PRO A 49 9.13 3.18 -25.44
N SER A 50 9.23 2.12 -26.25
CA SER A 50 8.22 1.06 -26.22
C SER A 50 8.24 0.35 -24.87
N PRO A 51 7.09 0.18 -24.18
CA PRO A 51 7.03 -0.62 -22.96
C PRO A 51 7.43 -2.10 -23.17
N ASP A 52 7.33 -2.62 -24.39
CA ASP A 52 7.71 -4.00 -24.73
C ASP A 52 9.21 -4.27 -24.56
N ASP A 53 10.04 -3.22 -24.67
CA ASP A 53 11.49 -3.31 -24.46
C ASP A 53 11.86 -3.34 -22.95
N CYS A 54 10.88 -3.12 -22.08
CA CYS A 54 11.06 -3.11 -20.63
C CYS A 54 10.62 -4.43 -19.99
N HIS A 55 11.32 -4.82 -18.92
CA HIS A 55 10.88 -5.93 -18.07
C HIS A 55 9.60 -5.54 -17.32
N ALA A 56 8.53 -6.34 -17.41
CA ALA A 56 7.22 -6.00 -16.86
C ALA A 56 7.22 -5.76 -15.35
N TYR A 57 8.07 -6.44 -14.59
CA TYR A 57 8.24 -6.20 -13.15
C TYR A 57 9.52 -5.41 -12.83
N GLY A 58 10.15 -4.82 -13.84
CA GLY A 58 11.40 -4.07 -13.69
C GLY A 58 11.16 -2.65 -13.18
N ASP A 59 12.20 -2.08 -12.59
CA ASP A 59 12.17 -0.76 -11.97
C ASP A 59 11.71 0.37 -12.89
N ASP A 60 12.19 0.39 -14.14
CA ASP A 60 11.88 1.47 -15.08
C ASP A 60 10.39 1.52 -15.40
N LEU A 61 9.81 0.35 -15.74
CA LEU A 61 8.39 0.23 -16.05
C LEU A 61 7.51 0.49 -14.84
N GLN A 62 7.84 -0.11 -13.69
CA GLN A 62 7.03 0.02 -12.49
C GLN A 62 7.06 1.45 -11.92
N LEU A 63 8.19 2.15 -12.00
CA LEU A 63 8.24 3.56 -11.64
C LEU A 63 7.42 4.40 -12.62
N ALA A 64 7.61 4.24 -13.93
CA ALA A 64 6.85 4.98 -14.95
C ALA A 64 5.34 4.84 -14.74
N LEU A 65 4.88 3.61 -14.48
CA LEU A 65 3.47 3.32 -14.22
C LEU A 65 2.98 3.95 -12.91
N TYR A 66 3.77 3.89 -11.84
CA TYR A 66 3.44 4.53 -10.56
C TYR A 66 3.22 6.04 -10.72
N LEU A 67 4.12 6.72 -11.44
CA LEU A 67 4.00 8.16 -11.70
C LEU A 67 2.68 8.51 -12.42
N LEU A 68 2.28 7.70 -13.39
CA LEU A 68 1.04 7.93 -14.15
C LEU A 68 -0.22 7.65 -13.32
N TYR A 69 -0.15 6.76 -12.33
CA TYR A 69 -1.26 6.50 -11.42
C TYR A 69 -1.41 7.58 -10.34
N GLU A 70 -0.32 8.17 -9.86
CA GLU A 70 -0.39 9.22 -8.85
C GLU A 70 -1.15 10.47 -9.31
N LEU A 71 -1.31 10.68 -10.62
CA LEU A 71 -2.19 11.71 -11.18
C LEU A 71 -3.68 11.54 -10.81
N HIS A 72 -4.11 10.34 -10.44
CA HIS A 72 -5.47 10.05 -9.99
C HIS A 72 -5.63 10.08 -8.46
N TYR A 73 -4.57 10.45 -7.74
CA TYR A 73 -4.56 10.59 -6.29
C TYR A 73 -4.11 12.01 -5.91
N GLN A 74 -2.90 12.16 -5.37
CA GLN A 74 -2.41 13.47 -4.90
C GLN A 74 -1.59 14.25 -5.95
N GLY A 75 -1.13 13.57 -7.00
CA GLY A 75 -0.22 14.15 -7.98
C GLY A 75 1.17 14.48 -7.40
N PHE A 76 1.91 15.34 -8.10
CA PHE A 76 3.27 15.74 -7.73
C PHE A 76 3.40 17.25 -7.67
N GLN A 77 4.41 17.71 -6.91
CA GLN A 77 4.80 19.11 -6.88
C GLN A 77 5.13 19.60 -8.30
N ASP A 78 4.61 20.77 -8.65
CA ASP A 78 4.82 21.45 -9.94
C ASP A 78 4.28 20.68 -11.18
N VAL A 79 3.42 19.67 -10.98
CA VAL A 79 2.70 18.95 -12.05
C VAL A 79 1.23 19.38 -12.04
N PRO A 80 0.68 19.94 -13.14
CA PRO A 80 -0.71 20.40 -13.16
C PRO A 80 -1.73 19.27 -13.04
N ASP A 81 -2.72 19.41 -12.16
CA ASP A 81 -3.81 18.44 -11.95
C ASP A 81 -4.59 18.11 -13.24
N SER A 82 -4.67 19.06 -14.18
CA SER A 82 -5.32 18.85 -15.49
C SER A 82 -4.69 17.75 -16.34
N LEU A 83 -3.47 17.33 -16.01
CA LEU A 83 -2.80 16.23 -16.70
C LEU A 83 -3.40 14.85 -16.40
N GLU A 84 -4.26 14.72 -15.38
CA GLU A 84 -5.01 13.49 -15.08
C GLU A 84 -5.69 12.90 -16.32
N TRP A 85 -6.22 13.77 -17.19
CA TRP A 85 -6.97 13.40 -18.39
C TRP A 85 -6.27 13.77 -19.70
N ASP A 86 -4.96 14.04 -19.66
CA ASP A 86 -4.21 14.28 -20.90
C ASP A 86 -4.17 13.02 -21.78
N SER A 87 -4.64 13.13 -23.02
CA SER A 87 -4.78 11.97 -23.92
C SER A 87 -3.44 11.27 -24.24
N GLY A 88 -2.33 12.03 -24.25
CA GLY A 88 -1.00 11.46 -24.50
C GLY A 88 -0.51 10.64 -23.32
N LEU A 89 -0.70 11.14 -22.10
CA LEU A 89 -0.39 10.39 -20.87
C LEU A 89 -1.29 9.18 -20.69
N LEU A 90 -2.58 9.28 -21.00
CA LEU A 90 -3.51 8.15 -20.98
C LEU A 90 -3.10 7.07 -21.99
N ALA A 91 -2.69 7.46 -23.21
CA ALA A 91 -2.20 6.51 -24.21
C ALA A 91 -0.89 5.84 -23.77
N CYS A 92 0.04 6.61 -23.20
CA CYS A 92 1.28 6.10 -22.62
C CYS A 92 0.99 5.10 -21.50
N ARG A 93 0.11 5.47 -20.55
CA ARG A 93 -0.29 4.59 -19.45
C ARG A 93 -0.90 3.30 -19.97
N GLY A 94 -1.85 3.37 -20.91
CA GLY A 94 -2.49 2.20 -21.49
C GLY A 94 -1.50 1.22 -22.14
N ALA A 95 -0.45 1.71 -22.80
CA ALA A 95 0.60 0.85 -23.36
C ALA A 95 1.42 0.15 -22.26
N ILE A 96 1.76 0.86 -21.19
CA ILE A 96 2.50 0.29 -20.05
C ILE A 96 1.62 -0.72 -19.27
N GLU A 97 0.36 -0.38 -19.05
CA GLU A 97 -0.64 -1.25 -18.43
C GLU A 97 -0.80 -2.56 -19.20
N ASN A 98 -0.89 -2.50 -20.53
CA ASN A 98 -0.99 -3.70 -21.37
C ASN A 98 0.21 -4.63 -21.18
N ARG A 99 1.43 -4.07 -21.13
CA ARG A 99 2.66 -4.84 -20.88
C ARG A 99 2.65 -5.50 -19.51
N PHE A 100 2.25 -4.77 -18.46
CA PHE A 100 2.19 -5.27 -17.09
C PHE A 100 1.08 -6.32 -16.90
N LEU A 101 -0.13 -6.02 -17.34
CA LEU A 101 -1.28 -6.94 -17.26
C LEU A 101 -1.06 -8.20 -18.10
N GLY A 102 -0.42 -8.07 -19.27
CA GLY A 102 -0.03 -9.22 -20.10
C GLY A 102 0.89 -10.17 -19.34
N ALA A 103 1.95 -9.65 -18.72
CA ALA A 103 2.86 -10.45 -17.90
C ALA A 103 2.15 -11.12 -16.71
N LEU A 104 1.26 -10.40 -16.01
CA LEU A 104 0.47 -10.98 -14.92
C LEU A 104 -0.41 -12.13 -15.39
N ARG A 105 -1.04 -12.02 -16.58
CA ARG A 105 -1.86 -13.10 -17.15
C ARG A 105 -1.03 -14.30 -17.59
N GLU A 106 0.21 -14.09 -18.01
CA GLU A 106 1.15 -15.16 -18.38
C GLU A 106 1.68 -15.90 -17.13
N ASP A 107 2.07 -15.16 -16.10
CA ASP A 107 2.70 -15.69 -14.89
C ASP A 107 1.69 -16.21 -13.84
N VAL A 108 0.40 -15.89 -14.02
CA VAL A 108 -0.70 -16.33 -13.17
C VAL A 108 -1.72 -17.12 -14.01
N PRO A 109 -1.33 -18.31 -14.52
CA PRO A 109 -2.23 -19.12 -15.31
C PRO A 109 -3.38 -19.62 -14.44
N MET A 110 -4.62 -19.47 -14.93
CA MET A 110 -5.81 -20.00 -14.28
C MET A 110 -6.19 -21.34 -14.91
N ALA A 111 -6.34 -22.37 -14.07
CA ALA A 111 -6.89 -23.64 -14.51
C ALA A 111 -8.41 -23.52 -14.72
N CYS A 112 -8.98 -24.33 -15.62
CA CYS A 112 -10.43 -24.38 -15.81
C CYS A 112 -11.20 -24.82 -14.56
N THR A 113 -10.52 -25.46 -13.61
CA THR A 113 -11.11 -25.85 -12.34
C THR A 113 -11.10 -24.72 -11.32
N ASP A 114 -10.28 -23.68 -11.47
CA ASP A 114 -10.14 -22.61 -10.49
C ASP A 114 -11.45 -21.84 -10.30
N THR A 115 -11.80 -21.63 -9.04
CA THR A 115 -12.99 -20.87 -8.64
C THR A 115 -12.60 -19.85 -7.59
N ALA A 116 -13.38 -18.78 -7.49
CA ALA A 116 -13.16 -17.74 -6.47
C ALA A 116 -13.22 -18.35 -5.07
N GLN A 117 -14.18 -19.25 -4.83
CA GLN A 117 -14.33 -19.97 -3.57
C GLN A 117 -13.06 -20.75 -3.20
N ARG A 118 -12.48 -21.51 -4.13
CA ARG A 118 -11.26 -22.28 -3.84
C ARG A 118 -10.07 -21.36 -3.59
N ALA A 119 -9.92 -20.31 -4.39
CA ALA A 119 -8.85 -19.33 -4.18
C ALA A 119 -8.94 -18.67 -2.79
N LEU A 120 -10.15 -18.35 -2.32
CA LEU A 120 -10.38 -17.83 -0.97
C LEU A 120 -10.14 -18.88 0.13
N ASP A 121 -10.55 -20.14 -0.10
CA ASP A 121 -10.28 -21.25 0.84
C ASP A 121 -8.77 -21.46 1.03
N GLU A 122 -7.99 -21.36 -0.05
CA GLU A 122 -6.54 -21.49 0.00
C GLU A 122 -5.86 -20.34 0.76
N LEU A 123 -6.40 -19.11 0.71
CA LEU A 123 -5.87 -17.99 1.48
C LEU A 123 -6.05 -18.16 3.01
N GLN A 124 -7.09 -18.89 3.43
CA GLN A 124 -7.34 -19.18 4.85
C GLN A 124 -6.40 -20.26 5.40
N LEU A 125 -5.69 -20.99 4.54
CA LEU A 125 -4.72 -21.98 4.95
C LEU A 125 -3.45 -21.28 5.44
N GLU A 126 -3.42 -20.91 6.72
CA GLU A 126 -2.17 -20.51 7.35
C GLU A 126 -1.21 -21.70 7.42
N PRO A 127 0.05 -21.54 6.97
CA PRO A 127 1.09 -22.52 7.26
C PRO A 127 1.15 -22.74 8.78
N ALA A 128 1.24 -23.99 9.23
CA ALA A 128 1.26 -24.34 10.67
C ALA A 128 2.49 -23.80 11.43
N GLY A 129 3.38 -23.08 10.75
CA GLY A 129 4.55 -22.40 11.31
C GLY A 129 5.29 -21.60 10.24
N ASN A 130 6.42 -20.99 10.64
CA ASN A 130 7.28 -20.25 9.73
C ASN A 130 8.02 -21.20 8.77
N ASP A 131 7.55 -21.28 7.52
CA ASP A 131 8.18 -22.04 6.43
C ASP A 131 9.34 -21.27 5.75
N GLY A 132 9.67 -20.08 6.28
CA GLY A 132 10.70 -19.21 5.77
C GLY A 132 10.26 -18.34 4.58
N THR A 133 9.00 -18.33 4.19
CA THR A 133 8.51 -17.50 3.06
C THR A 133 7.69 -16.28 3.49
N SER A 134 7.23 -16.26 4.74
CA SER A 134 6.35 -15.21 5.25
C SER A 134 7.11 -14.07 5.93
N VAL A 135 6.95 -12.84 5.42
CA VAL A 135 7.52 -11.61 6.00
C VAL A 135 6.99 -11.36 7.41
N SER A 136 5.69 -11.55 7.65
CA SER A 136 5.10 -11.35 8.98
C SER A 136 5.66 -12.33 10.02
N HIS A 137 5.93 -13.58 9.63
CA HIS A 137 6.61 -14.54 10.50
C HIS A 137 8.07 -14.14 10.77
N PHE A 138 8.83 -13.76 9.74
CA PHE A 138 10.21 -13.27 9.97
C PHE A 138 10.23 -12.06 10.90
N LEU A 139 9.38 -11.05 10.66
CA LEU A 139 9.29 -9.88 11.52
C LEU A 139 8.86 -10.25 12.94
N HIS A 140 7.97 -11.23 13.10
CA HIS A 140 7.56 -11.75 14.40
C HIS A 140 8.64 -12.59 15.10
N ASP A 141 9.43 -13.40 14.41
CA ASP A 141 10.35 -14.33 15.08
C ASP A 141 11.75 -13.73 15.26
N GLU A 142 12.21 -13.00 14.23
CA GLU A 142 13.61 -12.59 14.06
C GLU A 142 13.78 -11.06 13.86
N GLY A 143 12.71 -10.37 13.46
CA GLY A 143 12.76 -8.96 13.08
C GLY A 143 13.18 -8.02 14.22
N ASP A 144 13.97 -7.01 13.84
CA ASP A 144 14.37 -5.88 14.68
C ASP A 144 13.73 -4.56 14.20
N LEU A 145 14.03 -3.46 14.89
CA LEU A 145 13.53 -2.13 14.51
C LEU A 145 13.95 -1.69 13.10
N GLY A 146 15.12 -2.10 12.62
CA GLY A 146 15.58 -1.79 11.26
C GLY A 146 14.69 -2.43 10.21
N HIS A 147 14.39 -3.72 10.38
CA HIS A 147 13.48 -4.45 9.51
C HIS A 147 12.05 -3.87 9.53
N LEU A 148 11.53 -3.54 10.72
CA LEU A 148 10.20 -2.93 10.87
C LEU A 148 10.12 -1.56 10.19
N ARG A 149 11.17 -0.75 10.30
CA ARG A 149 11.29 0.55 9.61
C ARG A 149 11.33 0.40 8.10
N GLU A 150 12.13 -0.52 7.57
CA GLU A 150 12.15 -0.81 6.13
C GLU A 150 10.79 -1.28 5.64
N TYR A 151 10.14 -2.19 6.37
CA TYR A 151 8.82 -2.69 6.03
C TYR A 151 7.78 -1.56 5.99
N ALA A 152 7.71 -0.73 7.03
CA ALA A 152 6.78 0.40 7.09
C ALA A 152 7.07 1.45 6.01
N ALA A 153 8.34 1.75 5.72
CA ALA A 153 8.72 2.66 4.65
C ALA A 153 8.25 2.17 3.27
N LEU A 154 8.40 0.88 2.98
CA LEU A 154 7.92 0.29 1.72
C LEU A 154 6.40 0.26 1.62
N ARG A 155 5.74 -0.08 2.73
CA ARG A 155 4.27 -0.12 2.83
C ARG A 155 3.63 1.27 2.76
N SER A 156 4.36 2.33 3.11
CA SER A 156 3.88 3.73 3.03
C SER A 156 3.43 4.18 1.64
N LEU A 157 3.93 3.54 0.57
CA LEU A 157 3.54 3.85 -0.81
C LEU A 157 2.05 3.59 -1.07
N TYR A 158 1.45 2.66 -0.32
CA TYR A 158 0.01 2.40 -0.33
C TYR A 158 -0.67 2.91 0.94
N HIS A 159 -0.18 2.58 2.13
CA HIS A 159 -0.97 2.82 3.35
C HIS A 159 -1.20 4.31 3.65
N LEU A 160 -0.35 5.23 3.17
CA LEU A 160 -0.65 6.67 3.27
C LEU A 160 -1.77 7.15 2.31
N LYS A 161 -2.37 6.22 1.56
CA LYS A 161 -3.57 6.36 0.73
C LYS A 161 -4.53 5.18 0.87
N GLU A 162 -4.49 4.51 2.03
CA GLU A 162 -5.31 3.34 2.30
C GLU A 162 -6.80 3.59 1.98
N ALA A 163 -7.40 2.55 1.38
CA ALA A 163 -8.70 2.44 0.74
C ALA A 163 -8.93 3.24 -0.56
N ASP A 164 -8.14 4.29 -0.89
CA ASP A 164 -8.38 5.09 -2.11
C ASP A 164 -8.47 4.25 -3.41
N PRO A 165 -7.57 3.26 -3.67
CA PRO A 165 -7.66 2.46 -4.89
C PRO A 165 -8.88 1.54 -4.95
N HIS A 166 -9.38 1.10 -3.79
CA HIS A 166 -10.53 0.20 -3.67
C HIS A 166 -11.85 0.97 -3.89
N ALA A 167 -11.92 2.23 -3.45
CA ALA A 167 -13.08 3.11 -3.64
C ALA A 167 -13.52 3.23 -5.12
N TRP A 168 -12.61 3.10 -6.08
CA TRP A 168 -12.93 3.10 -7.52
C TRP A 168 -13.91 2.00 -7.96
N VAL A 169 -14.06 0.93 -7.18
CA VAL A 169 -15.03 -0.14 -7.47
C VAL A 169 -16.46 0.26 -7.10
N ILE A 170 -16.65 1.16 -6.12
CA ILE A 170 -17.96 1.49 -5.55
C ILE A 170 -18.97 1.94 -6.62
N PRO A 171 -18.63 2.81 -7.60
CA PRO A 171 -19.56 3.20 -8.65
C PRO A 171 -19.96 2.05 -9.58
N ARG A 172 -19.19 0.95 -9.59
CA ARG A 172 -19.34 -0.20 -10.50
C ARG A 172 -20.03 -1.40 -9.87
N LEU A 173 -20.23 -1.37 -8.54
CA LEU A 173 -21.01 -2.35 -7.81
C LEU A 173 -22.45 -1.90 -7.62
N HIS A 174 -23.34 -2.88 -7.45
CA HIS A 174 -24.75 -2.69 -7.12
C HIS A 174 -25.23 -3.77 -6.12
N GLY A 175 -26.39 -3.55 -5.51
CA GLY A 175 -27.01 -4.51 -4.60
C GLY A 175 -26.17 -4.80 -3.35
N ARG A 176 -26.22 -6.07 -2.90
CA ARG A 176 -25.55 -6.54 -1.67
C ARG A 176 -24.05 -6.29 -1.68
N ALA A 177 -23.39 -6.56 -2.82
CA ALA A 177 -21.96 -6.31 -2.96
C ALA A 177 -21.57 -4.85 -2.73
N LYS A 178 -22.34 -3.90 -3.27
CA LYS A 178 -22.08 -2.46 -3.07
C LYS A 178 -22.28 -2.06 -1.61
N ALA A 179 -23.38 -2.50 -1.01
CA ALA A 179 -23.70 -2.14 0.38
C ALA A 179 -22.61 -2.64 1.35
N ALA A 180 -22.14 -3.87 1.16
CA ALA A 180 -21.06 -4.45 1.94
C ALA A 180 -19.72 -3.74 1.69
N MET A 181 -19.35 -3.49 0.43
CA MET A 181 -18.12 -2.78 0.08
C MET A 181 -18.07 -1.39 0.74
N VAL A 182 -19.17 -0.62 0.66
CA VAL A 182 -19.25 0.72 1.26
C VAL A 182 -19.18 0.66 2.79
N ALA A 183 -19.70 -0.40 3.41
CA ALA A 183 -19.61 -0.56 4.86
C ALA A 183 -18.16 -0.77 5.32
N VAL A 184 -17.38 -1.60 4.61
CA VAL A 184 -15.95 -1.79 4.90
C VAL A 184 -15.18 -0.50 4.62
N GLU A 185 -15.36 0.11 3.45
CA GLU A 185 -14.70 1.39 3.11
C GLU A 185 -15.03 2.51 4.10
N PHE A 186 -16.25 2.55 4.65
CA PHE A 186 -16.61 3.52 5.68
C PHE A 186 -15.78 3.34 6.95
N ASP A 187 -15.46 2.10 7.33
CA ASP A 187 -14.60 1.80 8.46
C ASP A 187 -13.14 2.20 8.17
N GLU A 188 -12.61 1.83 7.00
CA GLU A 188 -11.26 2.22 6.53
C GLU A 188 -11.07 3.75 6.51
N PHE A 189 -12.13 4.49 6.16
CA PHE A 189 -12.18 5.96 6.23
C PHE A 189 -12.55 6.51 7.63
N GLY A 190 -12.27 5.74 8.68
CA GLY A 190 -12.35 6.15 10.09
C GLY A 190 -13.77 6.27 10.65
N ALA A 191 -14.76 5.68 9.99
CA ALA A 191 -16.17 5.74 10.37
C ALA A 191 -16.68 7.18 10.62
N GLY A 192 -16.22 8.13 9.80
CA GLY A 192 -16.56 9.56 9.91
C GLY A 192 -15.68 10.38 10.86
N ARG A 193 -14.62 9.78 11.43
CA ARG A 193 -13.63 10.44 12.27
C ARG A 193 -12.32 10.60 11.50
N ALA A 194 -12.00 11.83 11.12
CA ALA A 194 -10.86 12.11 10.24
C ALA A 194 -9.49 11.74 10.84
N ASP A 195 -9.37 11.72 12.16
CA ASP A 195 -8.18 11.30 12.92
C ASP A 195 -8.06 9.76 13.06
N GLU A 196 -9.03 9.02 12.54
CA GLU A 196 -9.12 7.56 12.63
C GLU A 196 -9.12 6.90 11.24
N ILE A 197 -8.95 7.70 10.19
CA ILE A 197 -8.68 7.17 8.85
C ILE A 197 -7.40 6.34 8.91
N HIS A 198 -7.41 5.13 8.36
CA HIS A 198 -6.30 4.19 8.49
C HIS A 198 -4.98 4.75 7.93
N ALA A 199 -5.03 5.60 6.91
CA ALA A 199 -3.87 6.33 6.42
C ALA A 199 -3.22 7.28 7.46
N GLU A 200 -4.01 7.93 8.32
CA GLU A 200 -3.49 8.74 9.43
C GLU A 200 -2.95 7.84 10.55
N LEU A 201 -3.59 6.70 10.84
CA LEU A 201 -3.08 5.71 11.79
C LEU A 201 -1.72 5.14 11.35
N PHE A 202 -1.55 4.89 10.05
CA PHE A 202 -0.29 4.45 9.49
C PHE A 202 0.79 5.54 9.59
N ALA A 203 0.44 6.80 9.36
CA ALA A 203 1.36 7.92 9.56
C ALA A 203 1.83 8.04 11.02
N ASP A 204 0.94 7.79 11.98
CA ASP A 204 1.31 7.75 13.40
C ASP A 204 2.22 6.54 13.74
N LEU A 205 1.97 5.37 13.14
CA LEU A 205 2.89 4.23 13.21
C LEU A 205 4.28 4.60 12.68
N MET A 206 4.35 5.28 11.54
CA MET A 206 5.62 5.70 10.95
C MET A 206 6.36 6.69 11.85
N ALA A 207 5.64 7.62 12.48
CA ALA A 207 6.22 8.58 13.42
C ALA A 207 6.83 7.89 14.65
N ASP A 208 6.15 6.88 15.19
CA ASP A 208 6.62 6.04 16.28
C ASP A 208 7.91 5.27 15.91
N LEU A 209 8.04 4.87 14.64
CA LEU A 209 9.24 4.26 14.07
C LEU A 209 10.34 5.27 13.67
N GLU A 210 10.17 6.56 13.94
CA GLU A 210 11.07 7.67 13.59
C GLU A 210 11.28 7.85 12.06
N LEU A 211 10.28 7.44 11.27
CA LEU A 211 10.26 7.61 9.82
C LEU A 211 9.72 8.98 9.40
N GLU A 212 10.01 9.36 8.16
CA GLU A 212 9.37 10.49 7.50
C GLU A 212 7.95 10.11 7.09
N THR A 213 6.96 10.91 7.46
CA THR A 213 5.54 10.60 7.24
C THR A 213 4.97 11.24 5.97
N ALA A 214 5.73 12.10 5.29
CA ALA A 214 5.27 12.73 4.06
C ALA A 214 4.94 11.69 2.97
N TYR A 215 3.75 11.83 2.37
CA TYR A 215 3.28 11.01 1.27
C TYR A 215 4.29 11.02 0.10
N GLY A 216 4.62 9.84 -0.42
CA GLY A 216 5.56 9.67 -1.53
C GLY A 216 7.05 9.80 -1.16
N HIS A 217 7.41 10.03 0.11
CA HIS A 217 8.83 10.22 0.50
C HIS A 217 9.73 9.03 0.16
N TYR A 218 9.23 7.80 0.33
CA TYR A 218 10.03 6.58 0.16
C TYR A 218 10.00 6.01 -1.27
N VAL A 219 9.41 6.71 -2.24
CA VAL A 219 9.30 6.21 -3.62
C VAL A 219 10.68 5.94 -4.23
N ASP A 220 11.66 6.83 -4.06
CA ASP A 220 13.02 6.62 -4.57
C ASP A 220 13.72 5.38 -3.99
N ALA A 221 13.43 5.07 -2.72
CA ALA A 221 14.00 3.93 -2.01
C ALA A 221 13.26 2.60 -2.28
N ALA A 222 12.02 2.64 -2.77
CA ALA A 222 11.22 1.44 -2.95
C ALA A 222 11.71 0.58 -4.14
N PRO A 223 11.89 -0.75 -3.99
CA PRO A 223 12.21 -1.63 -5.11
C PRO A 223 11.00 -1.81 -6.05
N ALA A 224 11.24 -2.33 -7.26
CA ALA A 224 10.19 -2.55 -8.25
C ALA A 224 9.06 -3.45 -7.74
N GLU A 225 9.37 -4.44 -6.90
CA GLU A 225 8.39 -5.35 -6.30
C GLU A 225 7.37 -4.62 -5.42
N ALA A 226 7.80 -3.58 -4.68
CA ALA A 226 6.89 -2.77 -3.88
C ALA A 226 6.05 -1.83 -4.75
N LEU A 227 6.61 -1.28 -5.84
CA LEU A 227 5.83 -0.49 -6.79
C LEU A 227 4.78 -1.34 -7.51
N ALA A 228 5.11 -2.58 -7.85
CA ALA A 228 4.21 -3.49 -8.56
C ALA A 228 2.95 -3.83 -7.75
N THR A 229 3.08 -4.06 -6.44
CA THR A 229 1.90 -4.32 -5.59
C THR A 229 0.95 -3.13 -5.56
N VAL A 230 1.48 -1.90 -5.45
CA VAL A 230 0.67 -0.66 -5.45
C VAL A 230 0.06 -0.37 -6.83
N ASN A 231 0.84 -0.59 -7.90
CA ASN A 231 0.39 -0.40 -9.27
C ASN A 231 -0.74 -1.36 -9.65
N LEU A 232 -0.74 -2.60 -9.13
CA LEU A 232 -1.84 -3.54 -9.34
C LEU A 232 -3.17 -2.95 -8.85
N MET A 233 -3.20 -2.35 -7.66
CA MET A 233 -4.43 -1.79 -7.09
C MET A 233 -5.03 -0.71 -8.00
N SER A 234 -4.18 0.17 -8.54
CA SER A 234 -4.62 1.25 -9.44
C SER A 234 -5.00 0.74 -10.84
N LEU A 235 -4.30 -0.28 -11.35
CA LEU A 235 -4.67 -0.97 -12.59
C LEU A 235 -6.09 -1.54 -12.50
N LEU A 236 -6.36 -2.29 -11.43
CA LEU A 236 -7.68 -2.89 -11.22
C LEU A 236 -8.74 -1.82 -10.92
N GLY A 237 -8.36 -0.78 -10.15
CA GLY A 237 -9.19 0.36 -9.77
C GLY A 237 -9.63 1.23 -10.92
N LEU A 238 -8.75 1.64 -11.83
CA LEU A 238 -9.12 2.60 -12.88
C LEU A 238 -9.87 1.95 -14.06
N HIS A 239 -9.83 0.62 -14.18
CA HIS A 239 -10.45 -0.11 -15.30
C HIS A 239 -11.75 -0.81 -14.90
N ARG A 240 -12.90 -0.33 -15.39
CA ARG A 240 -14.21 -0.98 -15.13
C ARG A 240 -14.24 -2.45 -15.55
N ALA A 241 -13.53 -2.79 -16.62
CA ALA A 241 -13.41 -4.16 -17.10
C ALA A 241 -12.75 -5.11 -16.07
N LEU A 242 -11.93 -4.58 -15.16
CA LEU A 242 -11.19 -5.34 -14.15
C LEU A 242 -11.87 -5.28 -12.77
N ARG A 243 -13.14 -4.84 -12.67
CA ARG A 243 -13.84 -4.70 -11.37
C ARG A 243 -13.92 -6.02 -10.58
N GLY A 244 -14.10 -7.15 -11.26
CA GLY A 244 -14.10 -8.47 -10.61
C GLY A 244 -12.73 -8.76 -9.99
N ALA A 245 -11.66 -8.47 -10.73
CA ALA A 245 -10.30 -8.61 -10.24
C ALA A 245 -9.97 -7.64 -9.10
N LEU A 246 -10.50 -6.41 -9.08
CA LEU A 246 -10.36 -5.54 -7.91
C LEU A 246 -11.06 -6.12 -6.68
N VAL A 247 -12.27 -6.67 -6.83
CA VAL A 247 -12.98 -7.35 -5.73
C VAL A 247 -12.19 -8.57 -5.25
N GLY A 248 -11.58 -9.35 -6.14
CA GLY A 248 -10.70 -10.45 -5.79
C GLY A 248 -9.43 -10.01 -5.06
N HIS A 249 -8.79 -8.95 -5.53
CA HIS A 249 -7.64 -8.33 -4.85
C HIS A 249 -8.00 -7.88 -3.43
N PHE A 250 -9.13 -7.17 -3.29
CA PHE A 250 -9.64 -6.71 -2.01
C PHE A 250 -9.88 -7.88 -1.06
N ALA A 251 -10.57 -8.93 -1.53
CA ALA A 251 -10.79 -10.15 -0.74
C ALA A 251 -9.49 -10.84 -0.32
N ALA A 252 -8.43 -10.79 -1.15
CA ALA A 252 -7.14 -11.36 -0.76
C ALA A 252 -6.47 -10.60 0.40
N VAL A 253 -6.55 -9.27 0.39
CA VAL A 253 -6.01 -8.43 1.47
C VAL A 253 -6.79 -8.67 2.77
N GLU A 254 -8.12 -8.61 2.70
CA GLU A 254 -9.02 -8.76 3.85
C GLU A 254 -8.92 -10.13 4.53
N VAL A 255 -8.79 -11.20 3.74
CA VAL A 255 -8.67 -12.57 4.29
C VAL A 255 -7.31 -12.80 4.96
N THR A 256 -6.23 -12.18 4.45
CA THR A 256 -4.87 -12.43 4.95
C THR A 256 -4.40 -11.42 5.99
N SER A 257 -5.09 -10.28 6.12
CA SER A 257 -4.72 -9.20 7.03
C SER A 257 -4.80 -9.57 8.52
N PRO A 258 -5.90 -10.10 9.08
CA PRO A 258 -6.02 -10.30 10.53
C PRO A 258 -4.88 -11.10 11.16
N PRO A 259 -4.47 -12.27 10.63
CA PRO A 259 -3.40 -13.03 11.26
C PRO A 259 -2.01 -12.41 11.01
N ALA A 260 -1.76 -11.77 9.87
CA ALA A 260 -0.52 -11.05 9.61
C ALA A 260 -0.39 -9.84 10.54
N SER A 261 -1.46 -9.08 10.73
CA SER A 261 -1.56 -7.95 11.64
C SER A 261 -1.34 -8.36 13.09
N ARG A 262 -1.84 -9.52 13.53
CA ARG A 262 -1.54 -10.06 14.87
C ARG A 262 -0.03 -10.25 15.08
N ARG A 263 0.64 -10.89 14.13
CA ARG A 263 2.10 -11.11 14.16
C ARG A 263 2.87 -9.79 14.14
N LEU A 264 2.44 -8.83 13.33
CA LEU A 264 3.07 -7.51 13.24
C LEU A 264 2.87 -6.69 14.52
N ALA A 265 1.70 -6.73 15.15
CA ALA A 265 1.46 -6.08 16.44
C ALA A 265 2.37 -6.65 17.54
N GLU A 266 2.59 -7.96 17.54
CA GLU A 266 3.54 -8.64 18.44
C GLU A 266 5.00 -8.27 18.15
N ALA A 267 5.39 -8.21 16.87
CA ALA A 267 6.70 -7.76 16.45
C ALA A 267 6.98 -6.31 16.91
N MET A 268 6.02 -5.40 16.70
CA MET A 268 6.10 -4.01 17.13
C MET A 268 6.23 -3.89 18.65
N ARG A 269 5.46 -4.68 19.42
CA ARG A 269 5.57 -4.73 20.89
C ARG A 269 6.96 -5.20 21.34
N ARG A 270 7.46 -6.31 20.77
CA ARG A 270 8.78 -6.86 21.12
C ARG A 270 9.91 -5.86 20.83
N ALA A 271 9.83 -5.19 19.69
CA ALA A 271 10.86 -4.26 19.25
C ALA A 271 10.80 -2.88 19.94
N GLY A 272 9.75 -2.62 20.73
CA GLY A 272 9.56 -1.32 21.38
C GLY A 272 9.23 -0.19 20.41
N ALA A 273 8.50 -0.51 19.33
CA ALA A 273 8.22 0.43 18.23
C ALA A 273 7.36 1.63 18.62
N GLY A 274 6.61 1.55 19.73
CA GLY A 274 5.72 2.61 20.20
C GLY A 274 4.23 2.23 20.16
N PRO A 275 3.37 2.92 20.91
CA PRO A 275 1.96 2.57 21.07
C PRO A 275 1.14 2.75 19.79
N ALA A 276 1.41 3.76 18.96
CA ALA A 276 0.69 3.96 17.71
C ALA A 276 1.06 2.89 16.66
N ALA A 277 2.34 2.48 16.62
CA ALA A 277 2.78 1.38 15.77
C ALA A 277 2.08 0.05 16.11
N VAL A 278 1.90 -0.24 17.41
CA VAL A 278 1.14 -1.41 17.86
C VAL A 278 -0.35 -1.24 17.57
N ARG A 279 -0.89 -0.03 17.75
CA ARG A 279 -2.31 0.27 17.56
C ARG A 279 -2.75 -0.01 16.13
N PHE A 280 -2.03 0.50 15.12
CA PHE A 280 -2.39 0.33 13.70
C PHE A 280 -2.70 -1.13 13.37
N TYR A 281 -1.80 -2.05 13.73
CA TYR A 281 -2.01 -3.48 13.48
C TYR A 281 -3.03 -4.13 14.41
N THR A 282 -3.25 -3.61 15.62
CA THR A 282 -4.28 -4.16 16.52
C THR A 282 -5.68 -3.82 16.02
N GLU A 283 -5.88 -2.63 15.44
CA GLU A 283 -7.13 -2.24 14.77
C GLU A 283 -7.50 -3.26 13.68
N HIS A 284 -6.54 -3.59 12.80
CA HIS A 284 -6.68 -4.58 11.73
C HIS A 284 -6.78 -6.04 12.21
N VAL A 285 -6.60 -6.33 13.51
CA VAL A 285 -6.93 -7.66 14.05
C VAL A 285 -8.41 -7.76 14.40
N GLU A 286 -8.98 -6.67 14.92
CA GLU A 286 -10.35 -6.63 15.43
C GLU A 286 -11.36 -6.31 14.32
N ALA A 287 -11.08 -5.29 13.50
CA ALA A 287 -11.92 -4.89 12.38
C ALA A 287 -11.94 -5.95 11.27
N ASP A 288 -10.75 -6.39 10.82
CA ASP A 288 -10.65 -7.24 9.63
C ASP A 288 -11.19 -8.66 9.83
N ALA A 289 -11.28 -9.15 11.07
CA ALA A 289 -11.91 -10.46 11.34
C ALA A 289 -13.42 -10.44 11.02
N VAL A 290 -14.06 -9.27 11.15
CA VAL A 290 -15.45 -9.06 10.71
C VAL A 290 -15.47 -8.78 9.20
N HIS A 291 -14.52 -7.98 8.70
CA HIS A 291 -14.44 -7.67 7.27
C HIS A 291 -14.25 -8.92 6.42
N GLU A 292 -13.41 -9.88 6.83
CA GLU A 292 -13.20 -11.15 6.13
C GLU A 292 -14.54 -11.82 5.75
N GLN A 293 -15.43 -11.98 6.73
CA GLN A 293 -16.71 -12.66 6.53
C GLN A 293 -17.65 -11.84 5.63
N VAL A 294 -17.70 -10.52 5.84
CA VAL A 294 -18.49 -9.60 5.02
C VAL A 294 -17.99 -9.60 3.56
N VAL A 295 -16.69 -9.56 3.35
CA VAL A 295 -16.05 -9.51 2.05
C VAL A 295 -16.28 -10.82 1.31
N ARG A 296 -16.06 -11.94 1.98
CA ARG A 296 -16.28 -13.26 1.42
C ARG A 296 -17.74 -13.50 1.02
N HIS A 297 -18.67 -13.24 1.92
CA HIS A 297 -20.07 -13.65 1.74
C HIS A 297 -20.93 -12.59 1.04
N ASP A 298 -20.69 -11.30 1.31
CA ASP A 298 -21.54 -10.22 0.83
C ASP A 298 -20.91 -9.45 -0.33
N VAL A 299 -19.60 -9.17 -0.30
CA VAL A 299 -18.92 -8.50 -1.42
C VAL A 299 -18.73 -9.48 -2.59
N VAL A 300 -17.93 -10.55 -2.40
CA VAL A 300 -17.67 -11.55 -3.43
C VAL A 300 -18.93 -12.34 -3.75
N GLY A 301 -19.61 -12.86 -2.72
CA GLY A 301 -20.84 -13.63 -2.91
C GLY A 301 -21.95 -12.81 -3.57
N GLY A 302 -22.16 -11.56 -3.15
CA GLY A 302 -23.14 -10.67 -3.78
C GLY A 302 -22.79 -10.29 -5.22
N LEU A 303 -21.49 -10.15 -5.54
CA LEU A 303 -21.03 -9.88 -6.90
C LEU A 303 -21.32 -11.07 -7.80
N LEU A 304 -20.92 -12.28 -7.41
CA LEU A 304 -21.06 -13.48 -8.24
C LEU A 304 -22.50 -13.98 -8.33
N GLU A 305 -23.36 -13.65 -7.36
CA GLU A 305 -24.80 -13.86 -7.48
C GLU A 305 -25.41 -12.99 -8.60
N SER A 306 -24.98 -11.72 -8.69
CA SER A 306 -25.50 -10.78 -9.68
C SER A 306 -24.83 -10.90 -11.05
N GLU A 307 -23.54 -11.23 -11.05
CA GLU A 307 -22.65 -11.21 -12.22
C GLU A 307 -21.74 -12.46 -12.23
N PRO A 308 -22.29 -13.68 -12.40
CA PRO A 308 -21.52 -14.93 -12.29
C PRO A 308 -20.38 -15.05 -13.31
N GLY A 309 -20.47 -14.33 -14.45
CA GLY A 309 -19.40 -14.29 -15.45
C GLY A 309 -18.09 -13.63 -14.99
N LEU A 310 -18.06 -13.01 -13.79
CA LEU A 310 -16.86 -12.39 -13.21
C LEU A 310 -16.04 -13.33 -12.33
N GLU A 311 -16.42 -14.60 -12.17
CA GLU A 311 -15.70 -15.55 -11.29
C GLU A 311 -14.21 -15.68 -11.65
N ALA A 312 -13.90 -15.75 -12.95
CA ALA A 312 -12.52 -15.80 -13.43
C ALA A 312 -11.76 -14.51 -13.11
N ASP A 313 -12.40 -13.34 -13.19
CA ASP A 313 -11.77 -12.06 -12.84
C ASP A 313 -11.49 -11.99 -11.34
N VAL A 314 -12.44 -12.37 -10.49
CA VAL A 314 -12.25 -12.44 -9.02
C VAL A 314 -11.08 -13.37 -8.68
N THR A 315 -11.04 -14.55 -9.29
CA THR A 315 -9.96 -15.51 -9.12
C THR A 315 -8.61 -14.92 -9.56
N PHE A 316 -8.56 -14.29 -10.73
CA PHE A 316 -7.37 -13.61 -11.23
C PHE A 316 -6.88 -12.53 -10.25
N GLY A 317 -7.79 -11.70 -9.71
CA GLY A 317 -7.47 -10.68 -8.73
C GLY A 317 -6.80 -11.22 -7.47
N ILE A 318 -7.33 -12.32 -6.92
CA ILE A 318 -6.75 -13.03 -5.78
C ILE A 318 -5.34 -13.51 -6.13
N ARG A 319 -5.21 -14.27 -7.21
CA ARG A 319 -3.95 -14.91 -7.60
C ARG A 319 -2.86 -13.91 -7.98
N ALA A 320 -3.20 -12.84 -8.70
CA ALA A 320 -2.28 -11.77 -9.06
C ALA A 320 -1.76 -11.02 -7.83
N THR A 321 -2.63 -10.79 -6.83
CA THR A 321 -2.24 -10.18 -5.55
C THR A 321 -1.26 -11.08 -4.82
N THR A 322 -1.58 -12.36 -4.64
CA THR A 322 -0.68 -13.34 -4.02
C THR A 322 0.65 -13.45 -4.76
N HIS A 323 0.63 -13.46 -6.09
CA HIS A 323 1.84 -13.53 -6.91
C HIS A 323 2.80 -12.36 -6.64
N LEU A 324 2.29 -11.12 -6.66
CA LEU A 324 3.12 -9.93 -6.42
C LEU A 324 3.58 -9.83 -4.95
N GLU A 325 2.73 -10.18 -3.99
CA GLU A 325 3.10 -10.22 -2.57
C GLU A 325 4.18 -11.28 -2.28
N ASN A 326 4.14 -12.44 -2.95
CA ASN A 326 5.19 -13.45 -2.86
C ASN A 326 6.52 -12.95 -3.45
N ARG A 327 6.48 -12.21 -4.56
CA ARG A 327 7.68 -11.60 -5.14
C ARG A 327 8.30 -10.57 -4.21
N LEU A 328 7.49 -9.68 -3.63
CA LEU A 328 7.94 -8.72 -2.64
C LEU A 328 8.54 -9.44 -1.42
N SER A 329 7.83 -10.42 -0.86
CA SER A 329 8.28 -11.21 0.29
C SER A 329 9.61 -11.90 0.04
N ALA A 330 9.78 -12.54 -1.12
CA ALA A 330 11.04 -13.17 -1.50
C ALA A 330 12.19 -12.15 -1.65
N GLY A 331 11.90 -10.93 -2.11
CA GLY A 331 12.83 -9.81 -2.17
C GLY A 331 13.31 -9.38 -0.78
N LEU A 332 12.37 -9.07 0.11
CA LEU A 332 12.65 -8.63 1.48
C LEU A 332 13.44 -9.67 2.26
N LEU A 333 12.94 -10.91 2.30
CA LEU A 333 13.55 -11.98 3.08
C LEU A 333 14.95 -12.35 2.59
N ARG A 334 15.20 -12.29 1.27
CA ARG A 334 16.54 -12.51 0.71
C ARG A 334 17.53 -11.46 1.20
N ALA A 335 17.15 -10.18 1.17
CA ALA A 335 18.03 -9.09 1.62
C ALA A 335 18.29 -9.17 3.13
N TRP A 336 17.22 -9.28 3.92
CA TRP A 336 17.29 -9.27 5.38
C TRP A 336 18.08 -10.46 5.94
N ARG A 337 17.90 -11.67 5.40
CA ARG A 337 18.70 -12.85 5.80
C ARG A 337 20.18 -12.73 5.42
N ALA A 338 20.50 -11.91 4.43
CA ALA A 338 21.88 -11.58 4.08
C ALA A 338 22.45 -10.42 4.93
N GLY A 339 21.68 -9.88 5.88
CA GLY A 339 22.06 -8.71 6.66
C GLY A 339 22.12 -7.42 5.83
N ALA A 340 21.38 -7.36 4.73
CA ALA A 340 21.33 -6.24 3.80
C ALA A 340 19.93 -5.58 3.78
N THR A 341 19.90 -4.31 3.35
CA THR A 341 18.65 -3.56 3.11
C THR A 341 17.94 -4.06 1.86
N ALA A 342 16.60 -4.12 1.90
CA ALA A 342 15.80 -4.37 0.71
C ALA A 342 15.49 -3.11 -0.11
N LEU A 343 15.82 -1.93 0.44
CA LEU A 343 15.67 -0.64 -0.23
C LEU A 343 16.71 -0.44 -1.34
N ARG A 344 16.34 0.38 -2.32
CA ARG A 344 17.26 0.94 -3.30
C ARG A 344 18.10 2.05 -2.67
N GLY A 345 19.40 2.06 -2.96
CA GLY A 345 20.32 3.11 -2.52
C GLY A 345 20.87 2.91 -1.10
N PRO A 346 21.32 3.97 -0.42
CA PRO A 346 22.11 3.87 0.81
C PRO A 346 21.33 3.48 2.09
N GLY A 347 20.03 3.19 2.00
CA GLY A 347 19.18 2.83 3.15
C GLY A 347 18.35 4.00 3.71
N LEU A 348 17.67 3.78 4.84
CA LEU A 348 16.80 4.78 5.47
C LEU A 348 17.60 5.92 6.13
N THR A 349 17.14 7.15 5.94
CA THR A 349 17.56 8.30 6.75
C THR A 349 16.52 8.52 7.85
N LEU A 350 16.91 8.29 9.11
CA LEU A 350 16.02 8.48 10.26
C LEU A 350 15.91 9.95 10.65
N ARG A 351 14.75 10.36 11.18
CA ARG A 351 14.59 11.69 11.76
C ARG A 351 15.45 11.81 13.01
N SER A 352 16.21 12.89 13.13
CA SER A 352 17.01 13.17 14.33
C SER A 352 16.07 13.43 15.51
N SER A 353 16.04 12.55 16.50
CA SER A 353 15.27 12.78 17.73
C SER A 353 15.92 13.88 18.56
N THR A 354 15.53 15.13 18.32
CA THR A 354 15.81 16.21 19.28
C THR A 354 14.87 16.05 20.46
N HIS A 355 15.18 15.15 21.39
CA HIS A 355 14.59 15.21 22.72
C HIS A 355 15.14 16.46 23.43
N PRO A 356 14.30 17.43 23.85
CA PRO A 356 14.75 18.47 24.75
C PRO A 356 15.14 17.78 26.06
N THR A 357 16.44 17.80 26.37
CA THR A 357 16.97 17.34 27.65
C THR A 357 16.30 18.17 28.74
N GLN A 358 15.42 17.56 29.53
CA GLN A 358 14.88 18.22 30.71
C GLN A 358 16.04 18.60 31.65
N PRO A 359 16.14 19.85 32.12
CA PRO A 359 17.18 20.23 33.05
C PRO A 359 16.98 19.47 34.37
N ARG A 360 18.05 18.83 34.86
CA ARG A 360 18.07 18.16 36.17
C ARG A 360 17.62 19.16 37.25
N PRO A 361 16.74 18.76 38.19
CA PRO A 361 16.35 19.63 39.28
C PRO A 361 17.57 19.96 40.15
N GLY A 362 17.88 21.25 40.25
CA GLY A 362 18.95 21.77 41.08
C GLY A 362 18.71 21.42 42.55
N ARG A 363 19.76 20.91 43.20
CA ARG A 363 19.81 20.70 44.65
C ARG A 363 19.64 22.05 45.35
N ALA A 364 18.60 22.19 46.18
CA ALA A 364 18.50 23.29 47.12
C ALA A 364 19.59 23.16 48.21
N PRO A 365 20.23 24.27 48.64
CA PRO A 365 21.13 24.23 49.78
C PRO A 365 20.30 24.12 51.08
N ARG A 366 20.74 23.24 51.97
CA ARG A 366 20.24 23.15 53.35
C ARG A 366 20.94 24.20 54.23
N PRO A 367 20.27 24.64 55.32
CA PRO A 367 20.51 25.93 56.00
C PRO A 367 21.88 26.07 56.65
#